data_AF-A0A925ZTV6-F1
#
_entry.id   AF-A0A925ZTV6-F1
#
_cell.length_a   1.000
_cell.length_b   1.000
_cell.length_c   1.000
_cell.angle_alpha   90.00
_cell.angle_beta   90.00
_cell.angle_gamma   90.00
#
_symmetry.space_group_name_H-M   'P 1'
#
loop_
_entity.id
_entity.type
_entity.pdbx_description
1 polymer ?
#
loop_
_entity_poly.entity_id
_entity_poly.type
_entity_poly.pdbx_seq_one_letter_code
_entity_poly.pdbx_strand_id
1 'polypeptide(L)'
;HSDERLRELCRPAVWESQERYEQIVFQVFAAPDRSVEGWEPAGDVLHRMLAVLNEVSAARPEQSVALVGHGLALSLLLADLQGLPHPSLAAWRAIPFAAVAAIDPSHSAVTPHWETTGA
;
A
#
# COMPACT_ATOMS: atom_id res chain seq x y z
N HIS A 1 15.94 2.51 9.86
CA HIS A 1 16.23 3.54 8.84
C HIS A 1 14.89 4.01 8.28
N SER A 2 14.69 5.31 8.10
CA SER A 2 13.46 5.87 7.52
C SER A 2 13.68 6.19 6.04
N ASP A 3 12.71 5.90 5.18
CA ASP A 3 12.76 6.18 3.75
C ASP A 3 11.51 6.95 3.33
N GLU A 4 11.68 8.14 2.75
CA GLU A 4 10.57 9.00 2.32
C GLU A 4 9.70 8.34 1.24
N ARG A 5 10.27 7.41 0.47
CA ARG A 5 9.54 6.65 -0.55
C ARG A 5 8.46 5.73 0.03
N LEU A 6 8.42 5.53 1.35
CA LEU A 6 7.38 4.76 2.06
C LEU A 6 6.22 5.62 2.59
N ARG A 7 6.24 6.94 2.35
CA ARG A 7 5.16 7.86 2.78
C ARG A 7 3.80 7.50 2.17
N GLU A 8 2.72 7.96 2.78
CA GLU A 8 1.36 7.81 2.22
C GLU A 8 1.20 8.59 0.89
N LEU A 9 0.12 8.31 0.14
CA LEU A 9 -0.26 9.16 -1.00
C LEU A 9 -0.31 10.64 -0.58
N CYS A 10 0.38 11.50 -1.33
CA CYS A 10 0.25 12.94 -1.17
C CYS A 10 -1.15 13.37 -1.63
N ARG A 11 -1.84 14.18 -0.82
CA ARG A 11 -3.18 14.67 -1.10
C ARG A 11 -3.40 16.07 -0.53
N PRO A 12 -4.34 16.87 -1.09
CA PRO A 12 -4.68 18.17 -0.54
C PRO A 12 -5.12 18.08 0.93
N ALA A 13 -4.79 19.11 1.72
CA ALA A 13 -5.16 19.21 3.13
C ALA A 13 -6.62 19.68 3.32
N VAL A 14 -7.56 18.94 2.74
CA VAL A 14 -9.00 19.21 2.79
C VAL A 14 -9.67 18.14 3.65
N TRP A 15 -10.57 18.58 4.54
CA TRP A 15 -11.39 17.67 5.34
C TRP A 15 -12.60 17.23 4.52
N GLU A 16 -12.68 15.93 4.25
CA GLU A 16 -13.78 15.31 3.52
C GLU A 16 -14.68 14.52 4.49
N SER A 17 -15.94 14.32 4.10
CA SER A 17 -16.76 13.31 4.78
C SER A 17 -16.17 11.91 4.54
N GLN A 18 -16.40 10.98 5.46
CA GLN A 18 -15.94 9.59 5.29
C GLN A 18 -16.40 9.00 3.96
N GLU A 19 -17.66 9.21 3.59
CA GLU A 19 -18.22 8.71 2.33
C GLU A 19 -17.51 9.31 1.11
N ARG A 20 -17.27 10.62 1.10
CA ARG A 20 -16.57 11.30 0.02
C ARG A 20 -15.13 10.84 -0.08
N TYR A 21 -14.46 10.66 1.05
CA TYR A 21 -13.11 10.12 1.11
C TYR A 21 -13.04 8.71 0.49
N GLU A 22 -13.96 7.81 0.84
CA GLU A 22 -14.00 6.46 0.28
C GLU A 22 -14.29 6.46 -1.23
N GLN A 23 -15.13 7.37 -1.73
CA GLN A 23 -15.36 7.54 -3.17
C GLN A 23 -14.08 7.98 -3.90
N ILE A 24 -13.31 8.91 -3.32
CA ILE A 24 -12.03 9.35 -3.89
C ILE A 24 -11.03 8.20 -3.89
N VAL A 25 -10.91 7.45 -2.78
CA VAL A 25 -10.03 6.27 -2.70
C VAL A 25 -10.38 5.24 -3.77
N PHE A 26 -11.67 4.96 -3.97
CA PHE A 26 -12.13 4.06 -5.03
C PHE A 26 -11.68 4.54 -6.42
N GLN A 27 -11.83 5.83 -6.72
CA GLN A 27 -11.41 6.42 -8.00
C GLN A 27 -9.89 6.40 -8.19
N VAL A 28 -9.12 6.69 -7.13
CA VAL A 28 -7.66 6.64 -7.12
C VAL A 28 -7.16 5.22 -7.45
N PHE A 29 -7.76 4.19 -6.86
CA PHE A 29 -7.41 2.80 -7.19
C PHE A 29 -7.81 2.40 -8.61
N ALA A 30 -8.96 2.87 -9.10
CA ALA A 30 -9.46 2.52 -10.43
C ALA A 30 -8.70 3.21 -11.58
N ALA A 31 -7.96 4.29 -11.31
CA ALA A 31 -7.24 5.07 -12.32
C ALA A 31 -5.79 5.39 -11.86
N PRO A 32 -4.92 4.37 -11.73
CA PRO A 32 -3.62 4.52 -11.08
C PRO A 32 -2.67 5.50 -11.80
N ASP A 33 -2.80 5.65 -13.11
CA ASP A 33 -1.96 6.54 -13.93
C ASP A 33 -2.45 8.00 -13.94
N ARG A 34 -3.46 8.35 -13.14
CA ARG A 34 -4.06 9.68 -13.13
C ARG A 34 -4.12 10.26 -11.73
N SER A 35 -3.95 11.59 -11.65
CA SER A 35 -4.29 12.34 -10.45
C SER A 35 -5.81 12.46 -10.34
N VAL A 36 -6.36 12.10 -9.18
CA VAL A 36 -7.79 12.24 -8.85
C VAL A 36 -7.90 13.26 -7.73
N GLU A 37 -8.69 14.32 -7.93
CA GLU A 37 -8.91 15.37 -6.91
C GLU A 37 -7.59 15.97 -6.36
N GLY A 38 -6.55 16.04 -7.20
CA GLY A 38 -5.23 16.57 -6.82
C GLY A 38 -4.37 15.61 -5.98
N TRP A 39 -4.76 14.35 -5.84
CA TRP A 39 -3.95 13.32 -5.20
C TRP A 39 -2.80 12.86 -6.11
N GLU A 40 -1.71 12.41 -5.50
CA GLU A 40 -0.61 11.69 -6.16
C GLU A 40 -1.19 10.49 -6.94
N PRO A 41 -0.80 10.29 -8.21
CA PRO A 41 -1.18 9.09 -8.96
C PRO A 41 -0.78 7.83 -8.19
N ALA A 42 -1.70 6.86 -8.08
CA ALA A 42 -1.42 5.64 -7.33
C ALA A 42 -0.28 4.81 -7.94
N GLY A 43 -0.10 4.89 -9.26
CA GLY A 43 1.01 4.26 -9.98
C GLY A 43 2.37 4.80 -9.54
N ASP A 44 2.48 6.11 -9.29
CA ASP A 44 3.73 6.72 -8.80
C ASP A 44 4.08 6.22 -7.39
N VAL A 45 3.05 6.06 -6.54
CA VAL A 45 3.21 5.50 -5.18
C VAL A 45 3.65 4.04 -5.24
N LEU A 46 3.00 3.23 -6.07
CA LEU A 46 3.40 1.84 -6.25
C LEU A 46 4.85 1.74 -6.75
N HIS A 47 5.22 2.57 -7.72
CA HIS A 47 6.58 2.61 -8.27
C HIS A 47 7.63 2.86 -7.18
N ARG A 48 7.45 3.89 -6.35
CA ARG A 48 8.40 4.21 -5.27
C ARG A 48 8.44 3.14 -4.17
N MET A 49 7.31 2.48 -3.88
CA MET A 49 7.24 1.37 -2.92
C MET A 49 8.00 0.14 -3.43
N LEU A 50 7.81 -0.23 -4.71
CA LEU A 50 8.51 -1.35 -5.34
C LEU A 50 10.02 -1.11 -5.43
N ALA A 51 10.44 0.13 -5.70
CA ALA A 51 11.87 0.49 -5.69
C ALA A 51 12.50 0.18 -4.33
N VAL A 52 11.87 0.60 -3.22
CA VAL A 52 12.36 0.31 -1.86
C VAL A 52 12.36 -1.19 -1.58
N LEU A 53 11.27 -1.91 -1.91
CA LEU A 53 11.17 -3.34 -1.68
C LEU A 53 12.31 -4.09 -2.39
N ASN A 54 12.55 -3.78 -3.66
CA ASN A 54 13.58 -4.42 -4.47
C ASN A 54 14.99 -4.13 -3.92
N GLU A 55 15.28 -2.87 -3.57
CA GLU A 55 16.58 -2.48 -3.00
C GLU A 55 16.84 -3.16 -1.65
N VAL A 56 15.86 -3.15 -0.75
CA VAL A 56 16.04 -3.70 0.61
C VAL A 56 16.12 -5.22 0.59
N SER A 57 15.35 -5.88 -0.29
CA SER A 57 15.39 -7.34 -0.49
C SER A 57 16.71 -7.78 -1.11
N ALA A 58 17.19 -7.08 -2.14
CA ALA A 58 18.46 -7.39 -2.79
C ALA A 58 19.66 -7.22 -1.84
N ALA A 59 19.60 -6.25 -0.92
CA ALA A 59 20.64 -6.06 0.08
C ALA A 59 20.66 -7.14 1.18
N ARG A 60 19.58 -7.94 1.33
CA ARG A 60 19.39 -8.91 2.42
C ARG A 60 18.66 -10.19 1.94
N PRO A 61 19.24 -10.95 0.99
CA PRO A 61 18.55 -12.06 0.32
C PRO A 61 18.13 -13.22 1.25
N GLU A 62 18.78 -13.38 2.40
CA GLU A 62 18.51 -14.47 3.36
C GLU A 62 17.73 -14.00 4.61
N GLN A 63 17.25 -12.75 4.64
CA GLN A 63 16.55 -12.19 5.80
C GLN A 63 15.14 -11.74 5.45
N SER A 64 14.21 -11.96 6.37
CA SER A 64 12.90 -11.32 6.30
C SER A 64 13.03 -9.80 6.46
N VAL A 65 12.37 -9.06 5.56
CA VAL A 65 12.32 -7.60 5.59
C VAL A 65 10.94 -7.15 6.01
N ALA A 66 10.87 -6.20 6.94
CA ALA A 66 9.64 -5.50 7.28
C ALA A 66 9.64 -4.11 6.64
N LEU A 67 8.61 -3.82 5.84
CA LEU A 67 8.30 -2.47 5.38
C LEU A 67 7.18 -1.90 6.26
N VAL A 68 7.44 -0.74 6.86
CA VAL A 68 6.46 -0.03 7.71
C VAL A 68 6.02 1.21 6.96
N GLY A 69 4.71 1.39 6.78
CA GLY A 69 4.14 2.45 5.97
C GLY A 69 2.68 2.71 6.31
N HIS A 70 1.90 3.11 5.29
CA HIS A 70 0.54 3.58 5.47
C HIS A 70 -0.47 2.75 4.69
N GLY A 71 -1.75 2.81 5.10
CA GLY A 71 -2.77 1.88 4.64
C GLY A 71 -2.99 1.87 3.13
N LEU A 72 -3.05 3.03 2.47
CA LEU A 72 -3.28 3.07 1.02
C LEU A 72 -2.03 2.65 0.23
N ALA A 73 -0.86 3.19 0.59
CA ALA A 73 0.42 2.80 -0.02
C ALA A 73 0.70 1.29 0.11
N LEU A 74 0.46 0.71 1.30
CA LEU A 74 0.62 -0.73 1.52
C LEU A 74 -0.45 -1.55 0.80
N SER A 75 -1.67 -1.04 0.64
CA SER A 75 -2.71 -1.71 -0.15
C SER A 75 -2.27 -1.87 -1.61
N LEU A 76 -1.71 -0.81 -2.21
CA LEU A 76 -1.19 -0.83 -3.59
C LEU A 76 -0.10 -1.89 -3.75
N LEU A 77 0.89 -1.89 -2.86
CA LEU A 77 1.97 -2.86 -2.87
C LEU A 77 1.45 -4.30 -2.71
N LEU A 78 0.53 -4.53 -1.78
CA LEU A 78 -0.04 -5.86 -1.53
C LEU A 78 -0.82 -6.38 -2.74
N ALA A 79 -1.61 -5.52 -3.40
CA ALA A 79 -2.34 -5.89 -4.60
C ALA A 79 -1.38 -6.29 -5.74
N ASP A 80 -0.30 -5.53 -5.95
CA ASP A 80 0.73 -5.83 -6.95
C ASP A 80 1.42 -7.19 -6.67
N LEU A 81 1.83 -7.43 -5.42
CA LEU A 81 2.43 -8.71 -5.00
C LEU A 81 1.47 -9.90 -5.12
N GLN A 82 0.15 -9.64 -5.13
CA GLN A 82 -0.90 -10.63 -5.37
C GLN A 82 -1.23 -10.83 -6.86
N GLY A 83 -0.60 -10.07 -7.77
CA GLY A 83 -0.93 -10.07 -9.20
C GLY A 83 -2.30 -9.46 -9.50
N LEU A 84 -2.84 -8.62 -8.61
CA LEU A 84 -4.08 -7.89 -8.81
C LEU A 84 -3.80 -6.55 -9.51
N PRO A 85 -4.70 -6.08 -10.39
CA PRO A 85 -4.49 -4.82 -11.12
C PRO A 85 -4.50 -3.59 -10.21
N HIS A 86 -5.27 -3.63 -9.12
CA HIS A 86 -5.33 -2.60 -8.09
C HIS A 86 -6.03 -3.17 -6.82
N PRO A 87 -5.92 -2.50 -5.66
CA PRO A 87 -6.61 -2.90 -4.45
C PRO A 87 -8.14 -2.74 -4.60
N SER A 88 -8.90 -3.55 -3.86
CA SER A 88 -10.33 -3.29 -3.68
C SER A 88 -10.56 -2.37 -2.47
N LEU A 89 -11.63 -1.57 -2.52
CA LEU A 89 -12.04 -0.73 -1.38
C LEU A 89 -12.29 -1.57 -0.11
N ALA A 90 -12.88 -2.76 -0.28
CA ALA A 90 -13.12 -3.68 0.83
C ALA A 90 -11.81 -4.20 1.46
N ALA A 91 -10.82 -4.55 0.64
CA ALA A 91 -9.52 -5.01 1.13
C ALA A 91 -8.80 -3.91 1.93
N TRP A 92 -8.76 -2.68 1.41
CA TRP A 92 -8.17 -1.55 2.12
C TRP A 92 -8.88 -1.24 3.45
N ARG A 93 -10.23 -1.24 3.47
CA ARG A 93 -11.03 -1.03 4.70
C ARG A 93 -10.81 -2.10 5.76
N ALA A 94 -10.45 -3.30 5.34
CA ALA A 94 -10.25 -4.42 6.24
C ALA A 94 -8.92 -4.33 7.02
N ILE A 95 -8.00 -3.43 6.66
CA ILE A 95 -6.68 -3.27 7.30
C ILE A 95 -6.85 -2.53 8.63
N PRO A 96 -6.63 -3.21 9.79
CA PRO A 96 -6.65 -2.55 11.09
C PRO A 96 -5.46 -1.59 11.27
N PHE A 97 -5.58 -0.68 12.24
CA PHE A 97 -4.44 0.11 12.69
C PHE A 97 -3.33 -0.82 13.24
N ALA A 98 -2.07 -0.54 12.87
CA ALA A 98 -0.90 -1.33 13.25
C ALA A 98 -0.97 -2.82 12.87
N ALA A 99 -1.69 -3.15 11.80
CA ALA A 99 -1.73 -4.51 11.28
C ALA A 99 -0.49 -4.86 10.45
N VAL A 100 -0.11 -6.14 10.48
CA VAL A 100 1.00 -6.70 9.72
C VAL A 100 0.47 -7.76 8.75
N ALA A 101 1.02 -7.82 7.54
CA ALA A 101 0.86 -8.96 6.64
C ALA A 101 2.24 -9.54 6.32
N ALA A 102 2.32 -10.87 6.30
CA ALA A 102 3.51 -11.60 5.86
C ALA A 102 3.30 -12.11 4.42
N ILE A 103 4.32 -11.96 3.59
CA ILE A 103 4.31 -12.38 2.19
C ILE A 103 5.57 -13.21 1.94
N ASP A 104 5.39 -14.39 1.36
CA ASP A 104 6.51 -15.16 0.80
C ASP A 104 6.56 -14.94 -0.72
N PRO A 105 7.55 -14.21 -1.24
CA PRO A 105 7.64 -13.91 -2.67
C PRO A 105 7.90 -15.17 -3.53
N SER A 106 8.30 -16.30 -2.93
CA SER A 106 8.45 -17.57 -3.65
C SER A 106 7.12 -18.31 -3.90
N HIS A 107 6.05 -17.87 -3.24
CA HIS A 107 4.70 -18.44 -3.36
C HIS A 107 3.70 -17.39 -3.84
N SER A 108 3.21 -17.55 -5.07
CA SER A 108 2.29 -16.60 -5.74
C SER A 108 0.90 -16.46 -5.09
N ALA A 109 0.60 -17.23 -4.04
CA ALA A 109 -0.68 -17.21 -3.34
C ALA A 109 -0.51 -16.51 -1.99
N VAL A 110 -0.65 -15.18 -1.98
CA VAL A 110 -0.56 -14.38 -0.76
C VAL A 110 -1.94 -14.29 -0.10
N THR A 111 -2.11 -15.00 1.01
CA THR A 111 -3.22 -14.73 1.94
C THR A 111 -2.69 -13.84 3.05
N PRO A 112 -3.02 -12.53 3.09
CA PRO A 112 -2.58 -11.67 4.17
C PRO A 112 -3.24 -12.12 5.47
N HIS A 113 -2.42 -12.54 6.44
CA HIS A 113 -2.84 -12.76 7.80
C HIS A 113 -2.61 -11.47 8.59
N TRP A 114 -3.68 -10.75 8.89
CA TRP A 114 -3.62 -9.55 9.71
C TRP A 114 -3.56 -9.93 11.18
N GLU A 115 -2.40 -9.71 11.80
CA GLU A 115 -2.27 -9.75 13.26
C GLU A 115 -2.17 -8.31 13.77
N THR A 116 -2.94 -8.00 14.82
CA THR A 116 -2.78 -6.74 15.55
C THR A 116 -1.61 -6.89 16.50
N THR A 117 -0.63 -6.00 16.44
CA THR A 117 0.38 -5.91 17.50
C THR A 117 -0.33 -5.55 18.80
N GLY A 118 -0.28 -6.43 19.81
CA GLY A 118 -0.88 -6.18 21.12
C GLY A 118 -0.46 -4.82 21.68
N ALA A 119 -1.42 -4.11 22.26
CA ALA A 119 -1.20 -2.83 22.95
C ALA A 119 -0.33 -2.98 24.20
#